data_AF-A0A2E0HYB7-F1
#
_entry.id   AF-A0A2E0HYB7-F1
#
_cell.length_a   1.000
_cell.length_b   1.000
_cell.length_c   1.000
_cell.angle_alpha   90.00
_cell.angle_beta   90.00
_cell.angle_gamma   90.00
#
_symmetry.space_group_name_H-M   'P 1'
#
loop_
_entity.id
_entity.type
_entity.pdbx_description
1 polymer ?
#
loop_
_entity_poly.entity_id
_entity_poly.type
_entity_poly.pdbx_seq_one_letter_code
_entity_poly.pdbx_strand_id
1 'polypeptide(L)'
;MFDNSFNFPHTAPKGYHYEFHTKTSNLCSIWIVFDREFVYNSGSKTSCIWGFYDYKRGDYFAPINSKRKGKQVRIEDTSPYTAMPLNLSILEQCMV
;
A
#
# COMPACT_ATOMS: atom_id res chain seq x y z
N MET A 1 17.73 13.51 7.42
CA MET A 1 17.17 12.25 6.90
C MET A 1 16.45 11.60 8.07
N PHE A 2 15.12 11.62 8.09
CA PHE A 2 14.39 10.90 9.13
C PHE A 2 14.32 9.45 8.70
N ASP A 3 15.03 8.60 9.45
CA ASP A 3 14.95 7.16 9.33
C ASP A 3 13.52 6.74 9.64
N ASN A 4 12.72 6.58 8.59
CA ASN A 4 11.32 6.22 8.65
C ASN A 4 11.23 4.69 8.72
N SER A 5 11.90 4.10 9.72
CA SER A 5 11.88 2.68 10.05
C SER A 5 10.50 2.29 10.61
N PHE A 6 9.46 2.54 9.82
CA PHE A 6 8.15 1.96 10.02
C PHE A 6 8.28 0.50 9.66
N ASN A 7 8.18 -0.39 10.65
CA ASN A 7 8.26 -1.84 10.42
C ASN A 7 6.95 -2.30 9.74
N PHE A 8 6.86 -2.06 8.44
CA PHE A 8 5.73 -2.44 7.63
C PHE A 8 5.66 -3.97 7.57
N PRO A 9 4.53 -4.59 7.95
CA PRO A 9 4.48 -6.03 8.16
C PRO A 9 4.49 -6.86 6.87
N HIS A 10 4.26 -6.25 5.72
CA HIS A 10 4.36 -6.95 4.43
C HIS A 10 5.77 -6.86 3.87
N THR A 11 6.24 -7.98 3.32
CA THR A 11 7.43 -8.01 2.47
C THR A 11 7.03 -7.65 1.05
N ALA A 12 7.80 -6.77 0.41
CA ALA A 12 7.51 -6.36 -0.95
C ALA A 12 7.58 -7.57 -1.91
N PRO A 13 6.64 -7.67 -2.87
CA PRO A 13 6.71 -8.71 -3.89
C PRO A 13 7.96 -8.59 -4.77
N LYS A 14 8.33 -9.67 -5.44
CA LYS A 14 9.50 -9.70 -6.33
C LYS A 14 9.41 -8.62 -7.42
N GLY A 15 10.42 -7.76 -7.50
CA GLY A 15 10.51 -6.67 -8.49
C GLY A 15 9.76 -5.39 -8.08
N TYR A 16 9.46 -5.26 -6.78
CA TYR A 16 8.84 -4.09 -6.20
C TYR A 16 9.52 -3.69 -4.89
N HIS A 17 9.34 -2.42 -4.53
CA HIS A 17 9.65 -1.90 -3.20
C HIS A 17 8.54 -0.97 -2.72
N TYR A 18 8.49 -0.72 -1.41
CA TYR A 18 7.57 0.25 -0.83
C TYR A 18 8.20 1.63 -0.70
N GLU A 19 7.44 2.67 -1.03
CA GLU A 19 7.77 4.06 -0.73
C GLU A 19 6.71 4.66 0.20
N PHE A 20 7.16 5.39 1.22
CA PHE A 20 6.30 6.00 2.24
C PHE A 20 6.31 7.51 2.07
N HIS A 21 5.15 8.07 1.73
CA HIS A 21 4.97 9.49 1.47
C HIS A 21 4.02 10.09 2.52
N THR A 22 4.56 10.91 3.42
CA THR A 22 3.77 11.59 4.46
C THR A 22 3.05 12.80 3.87
N LYS A 23 1.71 12.79 3.89
CA LYS A 23 0.88 13.91 3.38
C LYS A 23 0.55 14.94 4.44
N THR A 24 0.43 14.50 5.69
CA THR A 24 0.13 15.33 6.86
C THR A 24 0.83 14.68 8.05
N SER A 25 1.05 15.40 9.14
CA SER A 25 1.72 14.87 10.35
C SER A 25 1.19 13.50 10.80
N ASN A 26 -0.10 13.23 10.58
CA ASN A 26 -0.76 12.02 11.06
C ASN A 26 -0.98 10.98 9.96
N LEU A 27 -0.82 11.32 8.68
CA LEU A 27 -1.23 10.44 7.58
C LEU A 27 -0.08 10.16 6.61
N CYS A 28 0.31 8.89 6.53
CA CYS A 28 1.20 8.34 5.53
C CYS A 28 0.42 7.73 4.38
N SER A 29 0.89 7.93 3.16
CA SER A 29 0.51 7.14 1.99
C SER A 29 1.61 6.15 1.67
N ILE A 30 1.23 4.88 1.51
CA ILE A 30 2.13 3.78 1.23
C ILE A 30 1.97 3.44 -0.25
N TRP A 31 3.07 3.45 -0.97
CA TRP A 31 3.12 3.20 -2.41
C TRP A 31 3.91 1.94 -2.67
N ILE A 32 3.44 1.14 -3.61
CA ILE A 32 4.20 0.03 -4.17
C ILE A 32 4.78 0.49 -5.51
N VAL A 33 6.09 0.47 -5.62
CA VAL A 33 6.83 0.96 -6.79
C VAL A 33 7.39 -0.23 -7.54
N PHE A 34 7.22 -0.25 -8.85
CA PHE A 34 7.85 -1.24 -9.72
C PHE A 34 9.32 -0.87 -9.92
N ASP A 35 10.20 -1.86 -9.78
CA ASP A 35 11.63 -1.70 -10.06
C ASP A 35 11.93 -1.63 -11.57
N ARG A 36 10.97 -2.06 -12.39
CA ARG A 36 11.10 -2.08 -13.85
C ARG A 36 10.82 -0.71 -14.44
N GLU A 37 11.68 -0.32 -15.37
CA GLU A 37 11.49 0.84 -16.23
C GLU A 37 10.65 0.52 -17.46
N PHE A 38 9.83 1.48 -17.88
CA PHE A 38 8.98 1.35 -19.06
C PHE A 38 9.40 2.35 -20.13
N VAL A 39 9.47 1.91 -21.39
CA VAL A 39 9.86 2.79 -22.51
C VAL A 39 8.82 3.90 -22.74
N TYR A 40 7.52 3.59 -22.54
CA TYR A 40 6.44 4.54 -22.82
C TYR A 40 6.41 5.76 -21.87
N ASN A 41 7.05 5.68 -20.70
CA ASN A 41 7.15 6.79 -19.75
C ASN A 41 8.60 7.30 -19.61
N SER A 42 9.45 7.01 -20.61
CA SER A 42 10.86 7.41 -20.63
C SER A 42 11.64 6.91 -19.40
N GLY A 43 11.32 5.73 -18.89
CA GLY A 43 11.96 5.15 -17.69
C GLY A 43 11.54 5.81 -16.38
N SER A 44 10.47 6.62 -16.38
CA SER A 44 9.94 7.20 -15.15
C SER A 44 9.45 6.10 -14.20
N LYS A 45 9.51 6.38 -12.90
CA LYS A 45 8.99 5.46 -11.86
C LYS A 45 7.52 5.17 -12.10
N THR A 46 7.15 3.89 -12.11
CA THR A 46 5.76 3.44 -12.11
C THR A 46 5.41 2.95 -10.72
N SER A 47 4.37 3.53 -10.13
CA SER A 47 3.92 3.17 -8.79
C SER A 47 2.40 3.07 -8.72
N CYS A 48 1.94 2.32 -7.73
CA CYS A 48 0.54 2.20 -7.37
C CYS A 48 0.38 2.50 -5.89
N ILE A 49 -0.78 3.02 -5.50
CA ILE A 49 -1.09 3.23 -4.09
C ILE A 49 -1.39 1.86 -3.47
N TRP A 50 -0.64 1.49 -2.44
CA TRP A 50 -0.95 0.31 -1.63
C TRP A 50 -2.08 0.63 -0.64
N GLY A 51 -1.94 1.74 0.09
CA GLY A 51 -2.92 2.18 1.09
C GLY A 51 -2.44 3.36 1.92
N PHE A 52 -3.08 3.57 3.06
CA PHE A 52 -2.76 4.67 3.97
C PHE A 52 -2.56 4.17 5.39
N TYR A 53 -1.69 4.84 6.14
CA TYR A 53 -1.43 4.56 7.53
C TYR A 53 -1.59 5.83 8.37
N ASP A 54 -2.34 5.73 9.47
CA ASP A 54 -2.56 6.84 10.40
C ASP A 54 -1.63 6.70 11.61
N TYR A 55 -0.57 7.50 11.67
CA TYR A 55 0.45 7.45 12.73
C TYR A 55 -0.11 7.67 14.13
N LYS A 56 -1.20 8.45 14.25
CA LYS A 56 -1.80 8.75 15.56
C LYS A 56 -2.59 7.55 16.09
N ARG A 57 -3.25 6.82 15.19
CA ARG A 57 -4.13 5.70 15.56
C ARG A 57 -3.46 4.34 15.49
N GLY A 58 -2.39 4.21 14.70
CA GLY A 58 -1.79 2.91 14.41
C GLY A 58 -2.60 2.07 13.42
N ASP A 59 -3.52 2.69 12.68
CA ASP A 59 -4.51 2.00 11.84
C ASP A 59 -4.16 2.10 10.35
N TYR A 60 -4.44 1.02 9.61
CA TYR A 60 -4.36 0.97 8.16
C TYR A 60 -5.71 1.24 7.50
N PHE A 61 -5.69 1.89 6.34
CA PHE A 61 -6.87 2.25 5.58
C PHE A 61 -6.72 1.86 4.11
N ALA A 62 -7.76 1.23 3.56
CA ALA A 62 -7.86 0.95 2.14
C ALA A 62 -7.91 2.27 1.35
N PRO A 63 -7.24 2.37 0.19
CA PRO A 63 -7.33 3.56 -0.65
C PRO A 63 -8.67 3.63 -1.39
N ILE A 64 -9.29 4.82 -1.47
CA ILE A 64 -10.36 5.09 -2.46
C ILE A 64 -9.71 5.50 -3.78
N ASN A 65 -8.66 6.32 -3.69
CA ASN A 65 -7.79 6.70 -4.79
C ASN A 65 -6.41 7.09 -4.21
N SER A 66 -5.47 7.47 -5.07
CA SER A 66 -4.11 7.86 -4.65
C SER A 66 -4.07 9.08 -3.72
N LYS A 67 -5.15 9.86 -3.63
CA LYS A 67 -5.26 11.07 -2.80
C LYS A 67 -6.01 10.85 -1.49
N ARG A 68 -7.04 9.98 -1.49
CA ARG A 68 -8.05 9.85 -0.44
C ARG A 68 -8.07 8.45 0.18
N LYS A 69 -7.98 8.39 1.52
CA LYS A 69 -8.17 7.17 2.31
C LYS A 69 -9.65 6.77 2.40
N GLY A 70 -9.89 5.47 2.44
CA GLY A 70 -11.20 4.84 2.57
C GLY A 70 -11.43 4.29 3.96
N LYS A 71 -11.98 3.07 4.03
CA LYS A 71 -12.31 2.39 5.28
C LYS A 71 -11.06 1.83 5.95
N GLN A 72 -11.12 1.74 7.27
CA GLN A 72 -10.11 1.04 8.07
C GLN A 72 -10.12 -0.45 7.69
N VAL A 73 -8.92 -1.03 7.63
CA VAL A 73 -8.72 -2.46 7.35
C VAL A 73 -7.76 -3.04 8.39
N ARG A 74 -7.89 -4.33 8.66
CA ARG A 74 -6.88 -5.06 9.43
C ARG A 74 -5.76 -5.45 8.49
N ILE A 75 -4.53 -5.31 8.95
CA ILE A 75 -3.34 -5.56 8.14
C ILE A 75 -3.21 -7.03 7.71
N GLU A 76 -3.73 -7.94 8.53
CA GLU A 76 -3.85 -9.39 8.30
C GLU A 76 -4.76 -9.71 7.10
N ASP A 77 -5.77 -8.90 6.84
CA ASP A 77 -6.73 -9.10 5.73
C ASP A 77 -6.25 -8.45 4.42
N THR A 78 -5.01 -7.94 4.38
CA THR A 78 -4.45 -7.24 3.22
C THR A 78 -3.35 -8.06 2.56
N SER A 79 -3.04 -7.71 1.31
CA SER A 79 -1.99 -8.37 0.55
C SER A 79 -0.75 -7.48 0.45
N PRO A 80 0.43 -8.05 0.12
CA PRO A 80 1.61 -7.27 -0.23
C PRO A 80 1.37 -6.26 -1.38
N TYR A 81 0.39 -6.51 -2.25
CA TYR A 81 0.11 -5.63 -3.39
C TYR A 81 -0.85 -4.50 -3.08
N THR A 82 -1.79 -4.70 -2.15
CA THR A 82 -2.82 -3.69 -1.83
C THR A 82 -3.45 -3.88 -0.46
N ALA A 83 -3.86 -2.76 0.16
CA ALA A 83 -4.70 -2.70 1.35
C ALA A 83 -6.20 -2.82 1.04
N MET A 84 -6.60 -2.95 -0.24
CA MET A 84 -8.00 -3.14 -0.60
C MET A 84 -8.46 -4.55 -0.20
N PRO A 85 -9.61 -4.69 0.49
CA PRO A 85 -10.16 -5.99 0.83
C PRO A 85 -10.62 -6.72 -0.45
N LEU A 86 -10.44 -8.04 -0.47
CA LEU A 86 -10.92 -8.87 -1.57
C LEU A 86 -12.45 -8.99 -1.51
N ASN A 87 -13.12 -8.81 -2.65
CA ASN A 87 -14.55 -9.05 -2.78
C ASN A 87 -14.80 -10.50 -3.22
N LEU A 88 -14.52 -11.45 -2.31
CA LEU A 88 -14.61 -12.88 -2.59
C LEU A 88 -16.04 -13.39 -2.35
N SER A 89 -16.50 -14.23 -3.27
CA SER A 89 -17.66 -15.10 -3.04
C SER A 89 -17.35 -16.14 -1.95
N ILE A 90 -18.39 -16.78 -1.41
CA ILE A 90 -18.24 -17.83 -0.38
C ILE A 90 -17.32 -18.96 -0.87
N LEU A 91 -17.43 -19.34 -2.15
CA LEU A 91 -16.60 -20.40 -2.72
C LEU A 91 -15.12 -20.01 -2.77
N GLU A 92 -14.81 -18.78 -3.16
CA GLU A 92 -13.44 -18.29 -3.25
C GLU A 92 -12.81 -18.13 -1.86
N GLN A 93 -13.60 -17.77 -0.85
CA GLN A 93 -13.12 -17.72 0.54
C GLN A 93 -12.66 -19.09 1.07
N CYS A 94 -13.20 -20.20 0.53
CA CYS A 94 -12.75 -21.55 0.90
C CYS A 94 -11.43 -21.96 0.23
N MET A 95 -10.92 -21.20 -0.74
CA MET A 95 -9.71 -21.54 -1.51
C MET A 95 -8.50 -20.67 -1.17
N VAL A 96 -8.65 -19.68 -0.30
CA VAL A 96 -7.61 -18.72 0.12
C VAL A 96 -6.92 -19.20 1.40
#